data_AF-A0A0N9ID47-F1
#
_entry.id   AF-A0A0N9ID47-F1
#
_cell.length_a   1.000
_cell.length_b   1.000
_cell.length_c   1.000
_cell.angle_alpha   90.00
_cell.angle_beta   90.00
_cell.angle_gamma   90.00
#
_symmetry.space_group_name_H-M   'P 1'
#
loop_
_entity.id
_entity.type
_entity.pdbx_description
1 polymer ?
#
loop_
_entity_poly.entity_id
_entity_poly.type
_entity_poly.pdbx_seq_one_letter_code
_entity_poly.pdbx_strand_id
1 'polypeptide(L)'
;MRDQQPPPSLQAVRAVLNEHDPEGLLDLGAPDDEYDFEAEDFVRLLAHGDAIEPAVVVDVWERWFGPASVYVSSATPAEIARLAADLNALR
;
A
#
# COMPACT_ATOMS: atom_id res chain seq x y z
N MET A 1 22.76 18.53 -5.29
CA MET A 1 22.51 17.08 -5.30
C MET A 1 21.24 16.89 -4.50
N ARG A 2 20.21 16.21 -5.02
CA ARG A 2 19.09 15.81 -4.15
C ARG A 2 19.62 14.66 -3.30
N ASP A 3 19.65 14.85 -1.99
CA ASP A 3 19.87 13.76 -1.05
C ASP A 3 18.73 12.76 -1.29
N GLN A 4 19.05 11.62 -1.90
CA GLN A 4 18.08 10.53 -2.03
C GLN A 4 17.98 9.90 -0.64
N GLN A 5 16.84 10.04 0.03
CA GLN A 5 16.54 9.29 1.24
C GLN A 5 16.65 7.79 0.93
N PRO A 6 17.12 6.98 1.88
CA PRO A 6 17.09 5.53 1.72
C PRO A 6 15.63 5.07 1.52
N PRO A 7 15.39 4.02 0.71
CA PRO A 7 14.04 3.52 0.49
C PRO A 7 13.37 3.14 1.81
N PRO A 8 12.03 3.24 1.91
CA PRO A 8 11.34 2.87 3.14
C PRO A 8 11.47 1.37 3.40
N SER A 9 11.47 1.01 4.69
CA SER A 9 11.51 -0.40 5.10
C SER A 9 10.14 -1.07 4.87
N LEU A 10 10.15 -2.40 4.72
CA LEU A 10 8.92 -3.20 4.70
C LEU A 10 8.02 -2.89 5.89
N GLN A 11 8.60 -2.76 7.08
CA GLN A 11 7.87 -2.41 8.30
C GLN A 11 7.16 -1.05 8.19
N ALA A 12 7.79 -0.04 7.59
CA ALA A 12 7.20 1.29 7.44
C ALA A 12 6.02 1.26 6.46
N VAL A 13 6.18 0.56 5.33
CA VAL A 13 5.10 0.39 4.35
C VAL A 13 3.95 -0.43 4.94
N ARG A 14 4.24 -1.57 5.58
CA ARG A 14 3.24 -2.39 6.28
C ARG A 14 2.48 -1.56 7.30
N ALA A 15 3.15 -0.72 8.09
CA ALA A 15 2.46 0.09 9.10
C ALA A 15 1.41 1.01 8.46
N VAL A 16 1.69 1.58 7.28
CA VAL A 16 0.70 2.34 6.50
C VAL A 16 -0.44 1.43 6.03
N LEU A 17 -0.13 0.25 5.47
CA LEU A 17 -1.19 -0.67 5.02
C LEU A 17 -2.08 -1.11 6.18
N ASN A 18 -1.51 -1.44 7.34
CA ASN A 18 -2.26 -1.84 8.53
C ASN A 18 -3.13 -0.71 9.08
N GLU A 19 -2.71 0.55 8.98
CA GLU A 19 -3.52 1.70 9.40
C GLU A 19 -4.76 1.88 8.50
N HIS A 20 -4.62 1.58 7.21
CA HIS A 20 -5.73 1.64 6.26
C HIS A 20 -6.62 0.39 6.27
N ASP A 21 -6.07 -0.75 6.71
CA ASP A 21 -6.66 -2.09 6.68
C ASP A 21 -7.61 -2.32 5.48
N PRO A 22 -7.11 -2.27 4.23
CA PRO A 22 -7.94 -2.12 3.04
C PRO A 22 -8.98 -3.25 2.83
N GLU A 23 -8.68 -4.46 3.32
CA GLU A 23 -9.57 -5.62 3.27
C GLU A 23 -10.30 -5.88 4.61
N GLY A 24 -10.01 -5.09 5.66
CA GLY A 24 -10.59 -5.27 6.99
C GLY A 24 -10.10 -6.53 7.73
N LEU A 25 -8.94 -7.06 7.34
CA LEU A 25 -8.43 -8.35 7.85
C LEU A 25 -7.95 -8.23 9.29
N LEU A 26 -7.37 -7.10 9.66
CA LEU A 26 -6.87 -6.88 11.03
C LEU A 26 -8.03 -6.74 12.01
N ASP A 27 -9.11 -6.06 11.60
CA ASP A 27 -10.35 -6.00 12.38
C ASP A 27 -10.99 -7.40 12.57
N LEU A 28 -10.72 -8.35 11.67
CA LEU A 28 -11.14 -9.74 11.77
C LEU A 28 -10.17 -10.62 12.59
N GLY A 29 -9.07 -10.05 13.09
CA GLY A 29 -8.06 -10.73 13.89
C GLY A 29 -6.98 -11.45 13.09
N ALA A 30 -6.76 -11.05 11.82
CA ALA A 30 -5.60 -11.50 11.07
C ALA A 30 -4.29 -10.99 11.71
N PRO A 31 -3.16 -11.69 11.50
CA PRO A 31 -1.85 -11.24 11.94
C PRO A 31 -1.43 -9.90 11.32
N ASP A 32 -0.56 -9.16 12.01
CA ASP A 32 -0.06 -7.86 11.53
C ASP A 32 0.74 -7.97 10.22
N ASP A 33 1.27 -9.14 9.86
CA ASP A 33 2.04 -9.39 8.64
C ASP A 33 1.20 -9.80 7.43
N GLU A 34 -0.14 -9.74 7.54
CA GLU A 34 -1.06 -10.13 6.46
C GLU A 34 -0.82 -9.39 5.14
N TYR A 35 -0.44 -8.10 5.20
CA TYR A 35 -0.18 -7.26 4.02
C TYR A 35 1.30 -7.22 3.59
N ASP A 36 2.16 -8.14 4.06
CA ASP A 36 3.60 -8.09 3.75
C ASP A 36 3.89 -8.25 2.25
N PHE A 37 3.07 -9.00 1.50
CA PHE A 37 3.26 -9.20 0.07
C PHE A 37 3.00 -7.92 -0.76
N GLU A 38 1.94 -7.19 -0.43
CA GLU A 38 1.61 -5.89 -1.02
C GLU A 38 2.64 -4.85 -0.59
N ALA A 39 3.04 -4.87 0.68
CA ALA A 39 4.04 -3.97 1.22
C ALA A 39 5.39 -4.13 0.49
N GLU A 40 5.80 -5.37 0.18
CA GLU A 40 7.00 -5.62 -0.62
C GLU A 40 6.94 -4.99 -2.02
N ASP A 41 5.78 -5.02 -2.68
CA ASP A 41 5.59 -4.40 -3.98
C ASP A 41 5.74 -2.88 -3.90
N PHE A 42 5.14 -2.23 -2.90
CA PHE A 42 5.30 -0.80 -2.70
C PHE A 42 6.73 -0.42 -2.29
N VAL A 43 7.42 -1.22 -1.46
CA VAL A 43 8.84 -1.01 -1.15
C VAL A 43 9.67 -1.00 -2.44
N ARG A 44 9.44 -1.95 -3.34
CA ARG A 44 10.14 -1.99 -4.64
C ARG A 44 9.87 -0.73 -5.46
N LEU A 45 8.61 -0.35 -5.64
CA LEU A 45 8.22 0.86 -6.38
C LEU A 45 8.84 2.13 -5.79
N LEU A 46 8.75 2.30 -4.47
CA LEU A 46 9.32 3.45 -3.75
C LEU A 46 10.85 3.48 -3.86
N ALA A 47 11.52 2.32 -3.82
CA ALA A 47 12.97 2.22 -4.00
C ALA A 47 13.44 2.56 -5.42
N HIS A 48 12.58 2.38 -6.43
CA HIS A 48 12.84 2.83 -7.79
C HIS A 48 12.60 4.34 -7.98
N GLY A 49 12.07 5.02 -6.95
CA GLY A 49 11.75 6.44 -7.00
C GLY A 49 10.40 6.75 -7.64
N ASP A 50 9.59 5.72 -7.91
CA ASP A 50 8.27 5.87 -8.52
C ASP A 50 7.31 6.58 -7.55
N ALA A 51 6.42 7.39 -8.12
CA ALA A 51 5.29 7.92 -7.36
C ALA A 51 4.18 6.87 -7.29
N ILE A 52 3.58 6.69 -6.12
CA ILE A 52 2.44 5.79 -5.96
C ILE A 52 1.18 6.55 -6.37
N GLU A 53 0.72 6.35 -7.60
CA GLU A 53 -0.56 6.91 -8.06
C GLU A 53 -1.73 6.02 -7.59
N PRO A 54 -2.97 6.54 -7.47
CA PRO A 54 -4.13 5.74 -7.09
C PRO A 54 -4.33 4.49 -7.97
N ALA A 55 -4.03 4.58 -9.27
CA ALA A 55 -4.09 3.44 -10.17
C ALA A 55 -3.07 2.34 -9.80
N VAL A 56 -1.87 2.71 -9.35
CA VAL A 56 -0.84 1.76 -8.90
C VAL A 56 -1.29 1.02 -7.66
N VAL A 57 -1.98 1.70 -6.74
CA VAL A 57 -2.56 1.07 -5.56
C VAL A 57 -3.57 0.00 -5.96
N VAL A 58 -4.48 0.32 -6.88
CA VAL A 58 -5.47 -0.64 -7.40
C VAL A 58 -4.77 -1.81 -8.11
N ASP A 59 -3.79 -1.55 -8.97
CA ASP A 59 -3.05 -2.59 -9.70
C ASP A 59 -2.30 -3.56 -8.77
N VAL A 60 -1.75 -3.07 -7.65
CA VAL A 60 -1.15 -3.93 -6.62
C VAL A 60 -2.24 -4.75 -5.93
N TRP A 61 -3.35 -4.13 -5.56
CA TRP A 61 -4.45 -4.82 -4.88
C TRP A 61 -5.10 -5.91 -5.75
N GLU A 62 -5.40 -5.62 -7.01
CA GLU A 62 -5.97 -6.58 -7.95
C GLU A 62 -5.05 -7.78 -8.19
N ARG A 63 -3.72 -7.59 -8.12
CA ARG A 63 -2.74 -8.65 -8.29
C ARG A 63 -2.78 -9.67 -7.15
N TRP A 64 -2.95 -9.20 -5.93
CA TRP A 64 -2.87 -10.05 -4.73
C TRP A 64 -4.23 -10.57 -4.28
N PHE A 65 -5.25 -9.72 -4.25
CA PHE A 65 -6.61 -10.08 -3.81
C PHE A 65 -7.60 -10.31 -4.95
N GLY A 66 -7.24 -9.96 -6.19
CA GLY A 66 -8.11 -10.08 -7.35
C GLY A 66 -9.01 -8.85 -7.56
N PRO A 67 -9.61 -8.71 -8.76
CA PRO A 67 -10.43 -7.54 -9.13
C PRO A 67 -11.78 -7.47 -8.40
N ALA A 68 -12.12 -8.48 -7.61
CA ALA A 68 -13.35 -8.57 -6.84
C ALA A 68 -13.10 -8.46 -5.32
N SER A 69 -11.92 -8.03 -4.90
CA SER A 69 -11.60 -7.83 -3.48
C SER A 69 -12.49 -6.77 -2.84
N VAL A 70 -12.56 -6.74 -1.51
CA VAL A 70 -13.35 -5.74 -0.79
C VAL A 70 -12.84 -4.36 -1.14
N TYR A 71 -11.52 -4.17 -1.12
CA TYR A 71 -10.93 -2.88 -1.39
C TYR A 71 -11.17 -2.43 -2.84
N VAL A 72 -10.91 -3.28 -3.84
CA VAL A 72 -11.09 -2.91 -5.26
C VAL A 72 -12.55 -2.62 -5.58
N SER A 73 -13.49 -3.37 -4.99
CA SER A 73 -14.92 -3.24 -5.29
C SER A 73 -15.61 -2.10 -4.54
N SER A 74 -15.10 -1.70 -3.38
CA SER A 74 -15.83 -0.84 -2.44
C SER A 74 -15.08 0.42 -2.02
N ALA A 75 -13.77 0.49 -2.19
CA ALA A 75 -13.01 1.69 -1.83
C ALA A 75 -13.41 2.87 -2.72
N THR A 76 -13.65 4.00 -2.08
CA THR A 76 -13.89 5.26 -2.76
C THR A 76 -12.60 5.80 -3.38
N PRO A 77 -12.69 6.61 -4.44
CA PRO A 77 -11.50 7.27 -5.00
C PRO A 77 -10.71 8.09 -3.96
N ALA A 78 -11.38 8.62 -2.93
CA ALA A 78 -10.73 9.38 -1.87
C ALA A 78 -9.92 8.48 -0.92
N GLU A 79 -10.39 7.28 -0.59
CA GLU A 79 -9.65 6.30 0.22
C GLU A 79 -8.41 5.82 -0.53
N ILE A 80 -8.54 5.47 -1.81
CA ILE A 80 -7.42 5.06 -2.64
C ILE A 80 -6.39 6.18 -2.77
N ALA A 81 -6.84 7.43 -2.99
CA ALA A 81 -5.95 8.58 -3.07
C ALA A 81 -5.24 8.87 -1.74
N ARG A 82 -5.90 8.63 -0.60
CA ARG A 82 -5.30 8.80 0.72
C ARG A 82 -4.22 7.75 0.98
N LEU A 83 -4.48 6.48 0.69
CA LEU A 83 -3.48 5.42 0.80
C LEU A 83 -2.26 5.72 -0.09
N ALA A 84 -2.50 6.12 -1.34
CA ALA A 84 -1.44 6.54 -2.26
C ALA A 84 -0.61 7.71 -1.69
N ALA A 85 -1.25 8.72 -1.10
CA ALA A 85 -0.56 9.86 -0.50
C ALA A 85 0.30 9.45 0.70
N ASP A 86 -0.23 8.60 1.57
CA ASP A 86 0.48 8.13 2.77
C ASP A 86 1.69 7.25 2.40
N LEU A 87 1.57 6.40 1.36
CA LEU A 87 2.69 5.64 0.80
C LEU A 87 3.76 6.57 0.19
N ASN A 88 3.36 7.62 -0.52
CA ASN A 88 4.31 8.60 -1.08
C ASN A 88 5.03 9.42 0.00
N ALA A 89 4.44 9.59 1.19
CA ALA A 89 5.08 10.29 2.30
C ALA A 89 6.29 9.53 2.86
N LEU A 90 6.48 8.26 2.49
CA LEU A 90 7.61 7.42 2.87
C LEU A 90 8.85 7.57 1.95
N ARG A 91 8.78 8.42 0.92
CA ARG A 91 9.84 8.62 -0.08
C ARG A 91 11.01 9.49 0.42
#